data_AF-X1Q9M8-F1
#
_entry.id   AF-X1Q9M8-F1
#
_cell.length_a   1.000
_cell.length_b   1.000
_cell.length_c   1.000
_cell.angle_alpha   90.00
_cell.angle_beta   90.00
_cell.angle_gamma   90.00
#
_symmetry.space_group_name_H-M   'P 1'
#
loop_
_entity.id
_entity.type
_entity.pdbx_description
1 polymer ?
#
loop_
_entity_poly.entity_id
_entity_poly.type
_entity_poly.pdbx_seq_one_letter_code
_entity_poly.pdbx_strand_id
1 'polypeptide(L)'
;MTIDIRENESGSKSNLHLNPRPGTDGCLALGIANQLIENNLIDDNFIEQHTFGFAEFKELVKNYPLNKVSDTTEIPLHKIKSIINYIKESPEYTLVCGMGVQRYTNAGQTVRAISLLPALTGSIGKKGCGFYFSDRQAPELNWPFSPEKPDRIRNSIPVAKLASELDNQVNPPIKAMWIEQANPMTSNPNINLLARAMNKLDLIVVADLFLTDTARMADIILPVTSMFEYYDLVTGYGHSYIQLQQKLIEPPGECKHESEIYRLLGKRFGFNLDYLPENNLSTLEKIIGSSNLNVDIDELIEKPYLHPSYQEIAFSDLKFNTPTKKVEFFSQRTRERWGEDPLPKYSEPIENKLLLLPDSFSLISMVINFAPLSIALFI
;
A
#
# COMPACT_ATOMS: atom_id res chain seq x y z
N MET A 1 3.55 -3.89 -22.50
CA MET A 1 4.50 -4.88 -21.95
C MET A 1 3.96 -5.30 -20.60
N THR A 2 3.95 -6.59 -20.31
CA THR A 2 3.49 -7.12 -19.01
C THR A 2 4.53 -8.05 -18.43
N ILE A 3 4.96 -7.76 -17.20
CA ILE A 3 5.85 -8.61 -16.40
C ILE A 3 4.98 -9.19 -15.29
N ASP A 4 4.67 -10.48 -15.40
CA ASP A 4 3.85 -11.20 -14.41
C ASP A 4 4.18 -12.68 -14.47
N ILE A 5 4.21 -13.34 -13.32
CA ILE A 5 4.40 -14.80 -13.22
C ILE A 5 3.30 -15.58 -13.97
N ARG A 6 2.12 -14.98 -14.16
CA ARG A 6 0.95 -15.57 -14.82
C ARG A 6 0.64 -14.89 -16.13
N GLU A 7 0.16 -15.67 -17.09
CA GLU A 7 -0.57 -15.14 -18.23
C GLU A 7 -1.95 -14.67 -17.75
N ASN A 8 -2.13 -13.36 -17.70
CA ASN A 8 -3.36 -12.70 -17.27
C ASN A 8 -3.99 -11.91 -18.43
N GLU A 9 -5.19 -11.35 -18.22
CA GLU A 9 -5.92 -10.59 -19.25
C GLU A 9 -5.17 -9.35 -19.76
N SER A 10 -4.33 -8.74 -18.93
CA SER A 10 -3.45 -7.64 -19.36
C SER A 10 -2.29 -8.17 -20.22
N GLY A 11 -1.73 -9.32 -19.84
CA GLY A 11 -0.68 -10.02 -20.57
C GLY A 11 -1.10 -10.45 -21.96
N SER A 12 -2.33 -10.96 -22.13
CA SER A 12 -2.85 -11.37 -23.44
C SER A 12 -3.04 -10.20 -24.42
N LYS A 13 -3.07 -8.96 -23.94
CA LYS A 13 -3.15 -7.73 -24.74
C LYS A 13 -1.78 -7.06 -24.94
N SER A 14 -0.72 -7.60 -24.35
CA SER A 14 0.63 -7.02 -24.41
C SER A 14 1.43 -7.58 -25.59
N ASN A 15 2.19 -6.70 -26.26
CA ASN A 15 3.13 -7.12 -27.32
C ASN A 15 4.32 -7.94 -26.79
N LEU A 16 4.70 -7.74 -25.52
CA LEU A 16 5.76 -8.46 -24.86
C LEU A 16 5.31 -8.90 -23.47
N HIS A 17 5.46 -10.20 -23.21
CA HIS A 17 5.19 -10.82 -21.92
C HIS A 17 6.43 -11.52 -21.36
N LEU A 18 6.72 -11.25 -20.09
CA LEU A 18 7.81 -11.85 -19.35
C LEU A 18 7.25 -12.49 -18.08
N ASN A 19 7.62 -13.74 -17.87
CA ASN A 19 7.21 -14.54 -16.73
C ASN A 19 8.43 -14.80 -15.84
N PRO A 20 8.84 -13.82 -15.01
CA PRO A 20 9.92 -14.07 -14.06
C PRO A 20 9.50 -15.18 -13.10
N ARG A 21 10.46 -15.92 -12.58
CA ARG A 21 10.25 -16.75 -11.39
C ARG A 21 9.71 -15.86 -10.25
N PRO A 22 8.70 -16.31 -9.47
CA PRO A 22 8.15 -15.51 -8.37
C PRO A 22 9.22 -14.96 -7.42
N GLY A 23 9.12 -13.67 -7.11
CA GLY A 23 10.02 -12.97 -6.19
C GLY A 23 11.35 -12.53 -6.77
N THR A 24 11.55 -12.63 -8.10
CA THR A 24 12.81 -12.30 -8.77
C THR A 24 12.79 -10.96 -9.53
N ASP A 25 11.70 -10.20 -9.44
CA ASP A 25 11.53 -8.93 -10.17
C ASP A 25 12.61 -7.90 -9.81
N GLY A 26 13.09 -7.90 -8.56
CA GLY A 26 14.20 -7.05 -8.13
C GLY A 26 15.51 -7.40 -8.85
N CYS A 27 15.77 -8.69 -9.10
CA CYS A 27 16.93 -9.13 -9.89
C CYS A 27 16.81 -8.65 -11.35
N LEU A 28 15.62 -8.78 -11.94
CA LEU A 28 15.33 -8.29 -13.30
C LEU A 28 15.56 -6.78 -13.40
N ALA A 29 15.02 -5.99 -12.47
CA ALA A 29 15.18 -4.54 -12.46
C ALA A 29 16.65 -4.11 -12.35
N LEU A 30 17.44 -4.74 -11.47
CA LEU A 30 18.87 -4.46 -11.35
C LEU A 30 19.65 -4.85 -12.60
N GLY A 31 19.26 -5.94 -13.27
CA GLY A 31 19.81 -6.34 -14.57
C GLY A 31 19.51 -5.34 -15.68
N ILE A 32 18.28 -4.81 -15.72
CA ILE A 32 17.91 -3.75 -16.66
C ILE A 32 18.74 -2.49 -16.39
N ALA A 33 18.86 -2.07 -15.13
CA ALA A 33 19.67 -0.93 -14.73
C ALA A 33 21.14 -1.09 -15.14
N ASN A 34 21.74 -2.28 -14.92
CA ASN A 34 23.09 -2.59 -15.37
C ASN A 34 23.25 -2.36 -16.87
N GLN A 35 22.32 -2.87 -17.69
CA GLN A 35 22.39 -2.72 -19.14
C GLN A 35 22.15 -1.29 -19.62
N LEU A 36 21.28 -0.52 -18.97
CA LEU A 36 21.12 0.90 -19.31
C LEU A 36 22.42 1.67 -19.07
N ILE A 37 23.10 1.40 -17.95
CA ILE A 37 24.36 2.06 -17.61
C ILE A 37 25.52 1.61 -18.53
N GLU A 38 25.69 0.30 -18.76
CA GLU A 38 26.78 -0.22 -19.60
C GLU A 38 26.69 0.24 -21.05
N ASN A 39 25.46 0.43 -21.57
CA ASN A 39 25.23 0.84 -22.95
C ASN A 39 25.07 2.37 -23.12
N ASN A 40 25.35 3.17 -22.08
CA ASN A 40 25.19 4.64 -22.08
C ASN A 40 23.77 5.08 -22.51
N LEU A 41 22.74 4.41 -21.99
CA LEU A 41 21.32 4.70 -22.24
C LEU A 41 20.67 5.48 -21.08
N ILE A 42 21.49 6.22 -20.32
CA ILE A 42 21.07 7.00 -19.16
C ILE A 42 21.04 8.49 -19.48
N ASP A 43 20.25 9.25 -18.73
CA ASP A 43 20.25 10.71 -18.76
C ASP A 43 21.26 11.23 -17.74
N ASP A 44 22.51 11.44 -18.18
CA ASP A 44 23.61 11.90 -17.33
C ASP A 44 23.30 13.24 -16.66
N ASN A 45 22.62 14.15 -17.37
CA ASN A 45 22.26 15.46 -16.85
C ASN A 45 21.22 15.35 -15.72
N PHE A 46 20.19 14.53 -15.90
CA PHE A 46 19.23 14.25 -14.84
C PHE A 46 19.91 13.61 -13.62
N ILE A 47 20.80 12.64 -13.86
CA ILE A 47 21.51 11.93 -12.79
C ILE A 47 22.37 12.91 -11.97
N GLU A 48 23.17 13.75 -12.62
CA GLU A 48 24.03 14.72 -11.94
C GLU A 48 23.22 15.73 -11.11
N GLN A 49 22.14 16.25 -11.68
CA GLN A 49 21.39 17.33 -11.06
C GLN A 49 20.40 16.86 -10.00
N HIS A 50 19.68 15.75 -10.25
CA HIS A 50 18.47 15.39 -9.50
C HIS A 50 18.56 14.09 -8.71
N THR A 51 19.74 13.45 -8.65
CA THR A 51 19.90 12.17 -7.95
C THR A 51 20.99 12.20 -6.86
N PHE A 52 20.90 11.27 -5.92
CA PHE A 52 21.88 11.06 -4.85
C PHE A 52 22.23 9.57 -4.74
N GLY A 53 23.51 9.25 -4.55
CA GLY A 53 23.99 7.87 -4.36
C GLY A 53 24.09 7.04 -5.64
N PHE A 54 24.17 7.68 -6.81
CA PHE A 54 24.24 6.97 -8.09
C PHE A 54 25.54 6.17 -8.26
N ALA A 55 26.67 6.65 -7.75
CA ALA A 55 27.96 5.96 -7.87
C ALA A 55 27.93 4.59 -7.18
N GLU A 56 27.38 4.52 -5.98
CA GLU A 56 27.21 3.30 -5.20
C GLU A 56 26.23 2.33 -5.89
N PHE A 57 25.16 2.85 -6.46
CA PHE A 57 24.22 2.05 -7.24
C PHE A 57 24.83 1.51 -8.53
N LYS A 58 25.63 2.31 -9.22
CA LYS A 58 26.39 1.91 -10.42
C LYS A 58 27.33 0.75 -10.12
N GLU A 59 28.00 0.76 -8.96
CA GLU A 59 28.81 -0.38 -8.53
C GLU A 59 27.96 -1.61 -8.14
N LEU A 60 26.81 -1.41 -7.49
CA LEU A 60 25.91 -2.51 -7.15
C LEU A 60 25.45 -3.27 -8.39
N VAL A 61 24.98 -2.56 -9.42
CA VAL A 61 24.33 -3.21 -10.58
C VAL A 61 25.29 -4.05 -11.42
N LYS A 62 26.61 -3.83 -11.34
CA LYS A 62 27.63 -4.70 -11.97
C LYS A 62 27.53 -6.17 -11.51
N ASN A 63 26.94 -6.42 -10.34
CA ASN A 63 26.72 -7.78 -9.82
C ASN A 63 25.53 -8.51 -10.48
N TYR A 64 24.87 -7.89 -11.46
CA TYR A 64 23.68 -8.39 -12.15
C TYR A 64 23.87 -8.43 -13.67
N PRO A 65 24.89 -9.14 -14.19
CA PRO A 65 25.05 -9.34 -15.63
C PRO A 65 23.88 -10.17 -16.19
N LEU A 66 23.55 -9.96 -17.48
CA LEU A 66 22.35 -10.53 -18.10
C LEU A 66 22.25 -12.06 -18.00
N ASN A 67 23.36 -12.79 -18.07
CA ASN A 67 23.36 -14.26 -17.91
C ASN A 67 22.85 -14.65 -16.51
N LYS A 68 23.40 -14.05 -15.46
CA LYS A 68 22.97 -14.29 -14.09
C LYS A 68 21.51 -13.89 -13.88
N VAL A 69 21.09 -12.77 -14.46
CA VAL A 69 19.70 -12.30 -14.37
C VAL A 69 18.76 -13.28 -15.08
N SER A 70 19.11 -13.72 -16.28
CA SER A 70 18.35 -14.73 -17.03
C SER A 70 18.23 -16.04 -16.24
N ASP A 71 19.32 -16.52 -15.65
CA ASP A 71 19.32 -17.76 -14.85
C ASP A 71 18.47 -17.60 -13.57
N THR A 72 18.59 -16.46 -12.89
CA THR A 72 17.88 -16.21 -11.61
C THR A 72 16.38 -16.04 -11.82
N THR A 73 16.02 -15.26 -12.84
CA THR A 73 14.63 -14.90 -13.17
C THR A 73 13.95 -15.95 -14.04
N GLU A 74 14.70 -16.87 -14.64
CA GLU A 74 14.24 -17.84 -15.64
C GLU A 74 13.68 -17.22 -16.92
N ILE A 75 13.92 -15.92 -17.13
CA ILE A 75 13.52 -15.23 -18.35
C ILE A 75 14.61 -15.44 -19.40
N PRO A 76 14.28 -15.90 -20.62
CA PRO A 76 15.25 -16.01 -21.70
C PRO A 76 15.96 -14.68 -22.00
N LEU A 77 17.28 -14.73 -22.18
CA LEU A 77 18.12 -13.55 -22.49
C LEU A 77 17.55 -12.65 -23.59
N HIS A 78 17.01 -13.24 -24.66
CA HIS A 78 16.48 -12.46 -25.78
C HIS A 78 15.28 -11.58 -25.37
N LYS A 79 14.41 -12.04 -24.47
CA LYS A 79 13.28 -11.25 -23.94
C LYS A 79 13.75 -10.10 -23.06
N ILE A 80 14.77 -10.33 -22.21
CA ILE A 80 15.35 -9.26 -21.39
C ILE A 80 15.96 -8.19 -22.31
N LYS A 81 16.70 -8.60 -23.35
CA LYS A 81 17.23 -7.67 -24.37
C LYS A 81 16.14 -6.90 -25.11
N SER A 82 14.98 -7.51 -25.37
CA SER A 82 13.84 -6.79 -25.95
C SER A 82 13.39 -5.62 -25.08
N ILE A 83 13.38 -5.76 -23.74
CA ILE A 83 13.07 -4.63 -22.83
C ILE A 83 14.08 -3.49 -23.03
N ILE A 84 15.38 -3.82 -23.06
CA ILE A 84 16.43 -2.81 -23.23
C ILE A 84 16.26 -2.07 -24.56
N ASN A 85 15.92 -2.79 -25.63
CA ASN A 85 15.64 -2.19 -26.93
C ASN A 85 14.42 -1.26 -26.89
N TYR A 86 13.32 -1.67 -26.22
CA TYR A 86 12.16 -0.79 -26.04
C TYR A 86 12.51 0.50 -25.30
N ILE A 87 13.29 0.42 -24.22
CA ILE A 87 13.72 1.60 -23.46
C ILE A 87 14.67 2.48 -24.31
N LYS A 88 15.54 1.88 -25.11
CA LYS A 88 16.42 2.61 -26.03
C LYS A 88 15.63 3.37 -27.10
N GLU A 89 14.59 2.76 -27.66
CA GLU A 89 13.72 3.36 -28.68
C GLU A 89 12.75 4.38 -28.08
N SER A 90 12.37 4.23 -26.81
CA SER A 90 11.43 5.07 -26.09
C SER A 90 11.86 5.25 -24.63
N PRO A 91 12.81 6.18 -24.36
CA PRO A 91 13.37 6.39 -23.02
C PRO A 91 12.40 7.09 -22.06
N GLU A 92 11.32 7.65 -22.60
CA GLU A 92 10.19 8.25 -21.89
C GLU A 92 9.07 7.23 -21.74
N TYR A 93 8.93 6.65 -20.54
CA TYR A 93 7.97 5.58 -20.28
C TYR A 93 7.38 5.67 -18.86
N THR A 94 6.23 5.02 -18.69
CA THR A 94 5.61 4.78 -17.38
C THR A 94 5.81 3.34 -16.95
N LEU A 95 6.22 3.15 -15.70
CA LEU A 95 6.14 1.88 -15.00
C LEU A 95 4.93 1.87 -14.07
N VAL A 96 3.97 0.99 -14.37
CA VAL A 96 2.84 0.72 -13.49
C VAL A 96 3.18 -0.51 -12.63
N CYS A 97 3.40 -0.27 -11.34
CA CYS A 97 3.81 -1.28 -10.37
C CYS A 97 2.59 -1.78 -9.59
N GLY A 98 2.25 -3.06 -9.75
CA GLY A 98 1.14 -3.68 -9.03
C GLY A 98 1.45 -3.96 -7.56
N MET A 99 0.41 -4.27 -6.78
CA MET A 99 0.53 -4.54 -5.34
C MET A 99 1.11 -5.93 -5.00
N GLY A 100 1.26 -6.82 -5.98
CA GLY A 100 1.78 -8.18 -5.73
C GLY A 100 3.28 -8.20 -5.41
N VAL A 101 4.07 -7.35 -6.06
CA VAL A 101 5.54 -7.33 -5.91
C VAL A 101 6.00 -6.86 -4.53
N GLN A 102 5.10 -6.33 -3.70
CA GLN A 102 5.39 -5.93 -2.34
C GLN A 102 5.08 -7.01 -1.27
N ARG A 103 4.73 -8.24 -1.67
CA ARG A 103 4.21 -9.28 -0.73
C ARG A 103 5.11 -10.51 -0.60
N TYR A 104 6.40 -10.27 -0.38
CA TYR A 104 7.39 -11.32 -0.04
C TYR A 104 8.59 -10.69 0.68
N THR A 105 9.56 -11.49 1.11
CA THR A 105 10.56 -11.06 2.10
C THR A 105 11.54 -9.99 1.61
N ASN A 106 11.86 -9.94 0.31
CA ASN A 106 12.70 -8.90 -0.30
C ASN A 106 11.90 -7.79 -1.00
N ALA A 107 10.58 -7.77 -0.83
CA ALA A 107 9.63 -6.88 -1.52
C ALA A 107 10.02 -5.40 -1.50
N GLY A 108 10.41 -4.88 -0.34
CA GLY A 108 10.76 -3.46 -0.19
C GLY A 108 11.93 -3.07 -1.08
N GLN A 109 12.98 -3.89 -1.13
CA GLN A 109 14.13 -3.65 -2.00
C GLN A 109 13.79 -3.86 -3.48
N THR A 110 12.92 -4.81 -3.81
CA THR A 110 12.42 -4.99 -5.17
C THR A 110 11.69 -3.75 -5.67
N VAL A 111 10.73 -3.22 -4.90
CA VAL A 111 9.98 -2.01 -5.30
C VAL A 111 10.93 -0.83 -5.47
N ARG A 112 11.93 -0.68 -4.57
CA ARG A 112 12.97 0.34 -4.72
C ARG A 112 13.75 0.18 -6.03
N ALA A 113 14.21 -1.03 -6.36
CA ALA A 113 14.94 -1.30 -7.60
C ALA A 113 14.12 -0.92 -8.84
N ILE A 114 12.83 -1.29 -8.87
CA ILE A 114 11.92 -0.98 -9.97
C ILE A 114 11.68 0.54 -10.07
N SER A 115 11.41 1.20 -8.94
CA SER A 115 11.08 2.65 -8.93
C SER A 115 12.22 3.55 -9.38
N LEU A 116 13.46 3.06 -9.36
CA LEU A 116 14.64 3.83 -9.77
C LEU A 116 14.91 3.78 -11.27
N LEU A 117 14.30 2.85 -12.02
CA LEU A 117 14.51 2.73 -13.47
C LEU A 117 14.13 4.01 -14.25
N PRO A 118 12.97 4.67 -14.00
CA PRO A 118 12.62 5.88 -14.73
C PRO A 118 13.54 7.07 -14.40
N ALA A 119 14.21 7.06 -13.24
CA ALA A 119 15.19 8.08 -12.89
C ALA A 119 16.49 7.92 -13.70
N LEU A 120 16.84 6.71 -14.14
CA LEU A 120 18.00 6.48 -15.00
C LEU A 120 17.84 7.10 -16.39
N THR A 121 16.61 7.14 -16.92
CA THR A 121 16.33 7.63 -18.28
C THR A 121 15.75 9.05 -18.32
N GLY A 122 15.73 9.75 -17.19
CA GLY A 122 15.15 11.10 -17.10
C GLY A 122 13.63 11.13 -17.36
N SER A 123 12.91 10.03 -17.12
CA SER A 123 11.45 9.94 -17.30
C SER A 123 10.65 10.65 -16.20
N ILE A 124 11.27 10.94 -15.05
CA ILE A 124 10.59 11.61 -13.92
C ILE A 124 10.27 13.07 -14.29
N GLY A 125 9.08 13.55 -13.93
CA GLY A 125 8.64 14.92 -14.20
C GLY A 125 8.11 15.16 -15.63
N LYS A 126 8.00 14.11 -16.45
CA LYS A 126 7.49 14.18 -17.82
C LYS A 126 6.06 13.65 -17.93
N LYS A 127 5.28 14.21 -18.86
CA LYS A 127 3.89 13.82 -19.09
C LYS A 127 3.81 12.33 -19.49
N GLY A 128 2.94 11.58 -18.84
CA GLY A 128 2.72 10.16 -19.15
C GLY A 128 3.92 9.26 -18.86
N CYS A 129 4.84 9.68 -17.98
CA CYS A 129 6.07 8.98 -17.65
C CYS A 129 6.25 8.81 -16.13
N GLY A 130 7.24 8.00 -15.75
CA GLY A 130 7.70 7.85 -14.37
C GLY A 130 7.28 6.52 -13.74
N PHE A 131 7.07 6.55 -12.43
CA PHE A 131 6.72 5.37 -11.64
C PHE A 131 5.35 5.58 -10.99
N TYR A 132 4.43 4.67 -11.26
CA TYR A 132 3.07 4.67 -10.74
C TYR A 132 2.85 3.42 -9.88
N PHE A 133 2.62 3.61 -8.59
CA PHE A 133 2.37 2.53 -7.63
C PHE A 133 1.02 2.66 -6.94
N SER A 134 0.61 3.90 -6.66
CA SER A 134 -0.67 4.20 -6.06
C SER A 134 -1.24 5.48 -6.64
N ASP A 135 -2.54 5.60 -6.54
CA ASP A 135 -3.43 6.65 -7.03
C ASP A 135 -3.72 7.75 -6.00
N ARG A 136 -2.94 7.83 -4.91
CA ARG A 136 -3.15 8.77 -3.80
C ARG A 136 -2.73 10.20 -4.14
N GLN A 137 -3.40 10.83 -5.10
CA GLN A 137 -3.28 12.26 -5.42
C GLN A 137 -4.40 13.12 -4.79
N ALA A 138 -5.17 12.57 -3.85
CA ALA A 138 -6.14 13.35 -3.09
C ALA A 138 -5.45 14.16 -1.98
N PRO A 139 -5.94 15.37 -1.65
CA PRO A 139 -5.47 16.09 -0.48
C PRO A 139 -5.74 15.26 0.79
N GLU A 140 -4.84 15.35 1.77
CA GLU A 140 -5.10 14.82 3.10
C GLU A 140 -6.21 15.66 3.74
N LEU A 141 -7.32 15.01 4.10
CA LEU A 141 -8.40 15.64 4.82
C LEU A 141 -8.07 15.75 6.31
N ASN A 142 -8.41 16.88 6.92
CA ASN A 142 -8.25 17.11 8.34
C ASN A 142 -9.42 16.50 9.10
N TRP A 143 -9.15 15.59 10.04
CA TRP A 143 -10.14 15.04 10.95
C TRP A 143 -10.30 15.92 12.21
N PRO A 144 -11.43 16.61 12.39
CA PRO A 144 -11.56 17.67 13.41
C PRO A 144 -11.92 17.16 14.81
N PHE A 145 -12.12 15.85 14.99
CA PHE A 145 -12.55 15.26 16.28
C PHE A 145 -11.41 14.54 17.01
N SER A 146 -10.17 14.66 16.55
CA SER A 146 -9.03 13.98 17.18
C SER A 146 -8.79 14.52 18.60
N PRO A 147 -8.65 13.65 19.62
CA PRO A 147 -8.08 14.08 20.90
C PRO A 147 -6.60 14.43 20.74
N GLU A 148 -6.02 15.03 21.79
CA GLU A 148 -4.56 15.20 21.87
C GLU A 148 -3.89 13.83 21.70
N LYS A 149 -2.83 13.79 20.89
CA LYS A 149 -2.08 12.56 20.67
C LYS A 149 -1.44 12.12 21.99
N PRO A 150 -1.56 10.85 22.38
CA PRO A 150 -0.94 10.38 23.60
C PRO A 150 0.59 10.47 23.50
N ASP A 151 1.26 10.80 24.61
CA ASP A 151 2.73 10.88 24.69
C ASP A 151 3.41 9.54 24.38
N ARG A 152 2.69 8.44 24.54
CA ARG A 152 3.20 7.09 24.33
C ARG A 152 2.15 6.16 23.73
N ILE A 153 2.52 5.52 22.63
CA ILE A 153 1.87 4.30 22.14
C ILE A 153 2.44 3.13 22.92
N ARG A 154 1.60 2.38 23.66
CA ARG A 154 2.06 1.27 24.51
C ARG A 154 2.66 0.14 23.68
N ASN A 155 1.92 -0.32 22.67
CA ASN A 155 2.29 -1.39 21.76
C ASN A 155 1.82 -1.04 20.34
N SER A 156 2.59 -1.45 19.32
CA SER A 156 2.22 -1.36 17.90
C SER A 156 2.55 -2.68 17.23
N ILE A 157 1.56 -3.29 16.58
CA ILE A 157 1.69 -4.59 15.94
C ILE A 157 1.53 -4.39 14.44
N PRO A 158 2.52 -4.74 13.60
CA PRO A 158 2.33 -4.81 12.17
C PRO A 158 1.21 -5.81 11.86
N VAL A 159 0.20 -5.43 11.08
CA VAL A 159 -0.97 -6.28 10.80
C VAL A 159 -0.59 -7.65 10.23
N ALA A 160 0.46 -7.72 9.41
CA ALA A 160 0.97 -8.97 8.86
C ALA A 160 1.55 -9.93 9.92
N LYS A 161 1.91 -9.42 11.11
CA LYS A 161 2.40 -10.17 12.27
C LYS A 161 1.34 -10.38 13.35
N LEU A 162 0.09 -9.99 13.10
CA LEU A 162 -1.00 -10.07 14.10
C LEU A 162 -1.06 -11.43 14.77
N ALA A 163 -0.99 -12.53 14.01
CA ALA A 163 -1.06 -13.88 14.54
C ALA A 163 0.07 -14.19 15.55
N SER A 164 1.33 -13.89 15.19
CA SER A 164 2.48 -14.19 16.05
C SER A 164 2.59 -13.24 17.24
N GLU A 165 2.31 -11.95 17.05
CA GLU A 165 2.36 -10.98 18.16
C GLU A 165 1.22 -11.19 19.16
N LEU A 166 0.04 -11.61 18.68
CA LEU A 166 -1.08 -11.97 19.55
C LEU A 166 -0.84 -13.27 20.32
N ASP A 167 -0.07 -14.22 19.76
CA ASP A 167 0.29 -15.46 20.45
C ASP A 167 1.43 -15.27 21.46
N ASN A 168 2.41 -14.41 21.13
CA ASN A 168 3.62 -14.17 21.92
C ASN A 168 3.46 -13.15 23.07
N GLN A 169 2.23 -12.80 23.46
CA GLN A 169 1.92 -11.65 24.33
C GLN A 169 2.93 -11.41 25.48
N VAL A 170 3.67 -10.29 25.41
CA VAL A 170 4.92 -10.17 26.18
C VAL A 170 4.82 -9.37 27.49
N ASN A 171 3.69 -8.70 27.78
CA ASN A 171 3.39 -7.85 28.97
C ASN A 171 3.10 -6.38 28.58
N PRO A 172 1.90 -5.85 28.86
CA PRO A 172 0.73 -6.58 29.36
C PRO A 172 0.05 -7.38 28.23
N PRO A 173 -0.66 -8.47 28.57
CA PRO A 173 -1.36 -9.29 27.59
C PRO A 173 -2.47 -8.49 26.88
N ILE A 174 -2.78 -8.85 25.64
CA ILE A 174 -3.96 -8.34 24.95
C ILE A 174 -5.13 -9.21 25.37
N LYS A 175 -6.20 -8.57 25.84
CA LYS A 175 -7.37 -9.22 26.43
C LYS A 175 -8.65 -9.04 25.63
N ALA A 176 -8.76 -7.97 24.86
CA ALA A 176 -9.91 -7.80 23.99
C ALA A 176 -9.54 -7.28 22.60
N MET A 177 -10.40 -7.58 21.63
CA MET A 177 -10.22 -7.17 20.24
C MET A 177 -11.52 -6.58 19.71
N TRP A 178 -11.45 -5.36 19.17
CA TRP A 178 -12.51 -4.70 18.43
C TRP A 178 -12.14 -4.71 16.95
N ILE A 179 -13.04 -5.24 16.13
CA ILE A 179 -12.82 -5.45 14.71
C ILE A 179 -13.94 -4.79 13.94
N GLU A 180 -13.59 -3.88 13.05
CA GLU A 180 -14.53 -3.28 12.12
C GLU A 180 -13.89 -3.12 10.74
N GLN A 181 -14.73 -3.11 9.70
CA GLN A 181 -14.30 -2.98 8.31
C GLN A 181 -13.18 -3.98 7.92
N ALA A 182 -13.08 -5.12 8.63
CA ALA A 182 -11.99 -6.06 8.54
C ALA A 182 -12.44 -7.50 8.79
N ASN A 183 -11.84 -8.43 8.05
CA ASN A 183 -12.04 -9.87 8.24
C ASN A 183 -10.68 -10.57 8.39
N PRO A 184 -9.98 -10.39 9.53
CA PRO A 184 -8.65 -10.94 9.77
C PRO A 184 -8.53 -12.46 9.58
N MET A 185 -9.61 -13.21 9.82
CA MET A 185 -9.62 -14.66 9.57
C MET A 185 -9.50 -15.05 8.09
N THR A 186 -9.74 -14.12 7.18
CA THR A 186 -9.51 -14.29 5.74
C THR A 186 -8.31 -13.47 5.26
N SER A 187 -8.01 -12.31 5.86
CA SER A 187 -6.98 -11.39 5.37
C SER A 187 -5.58 -11.58 5.96
N ASN A 188 -5.41 -12.31 7.05
CA ASN A 188 -4.10 -12.42 7.71
C ASN A 188 -3.39 -13.76 7.38
N PRO A 189 -2.05 -13.77 7.33
CA PRO A 189 -1.30 -15.00 7.16
C PRO A 189 -1.40 -15.88 8.42
N ASN A 190 -1.17 -17.18 8.24
CA ASN A 190 -1.18 -18.17 9.31
C ASN A 190 -2.48 -18.18 10.14
N ILE A 191 -3.61 -18.39 9.45
CA ILE A 191 -4.96 -18.35 10.03
C ILE A 191 -5.11 -19.30 11.23
N ASN A 192 -4.41 -20.44 11.23
CA ASN A 192 -4.50 -21.42 12.31
C ASN A 192 -3.87 -20.89 13.60
N LEU A 193 -2.74 -20.17 13.51
CA LEU A 193 -2.15 -19.51 14.66
C LEU A 193 -3.03 -18.36 15.14
N LEU A 194 -3.53 -17.54 14.20
CA LEU A 194 -4.40 -16.42 14.53
C LEU A 194 -5.67 -16.88 15.26
N ALA A 195 -6.36 -17.91 14.75
CA ALA A 195 -7.55 -18.46 15.39
C ALA A 195 -7.28 -18.91 16.83
N ARG A 196 -6.16 -19.62 17.05
CA ARG A 196 -5.76 -20.06 18.40
C ARG A 196 -5.45 -18.88 19.32
N ALA A 197 -4.81 -17.84 18.80
CA ALA A 197 -4.49 -16.66 19.58
C ALA A 197 -5.75 -15.85 19.93
N MET A 198 -6.67 -15.67 18.97
CA MET A 198 -7.95 -15.00 19.18
C MET A 198 -8.83 -15.73 20.21
N ASN A 199 -8.90 -17.08 20.16
CA ASN A 199 -9.67 -17.87 21.13
C ASN A 199 -9.17 -17.78 22.59
N LYS A 200 -8.00 -17.17 22.83
CA LYS A 200 -7.48 -16.91 24.19
C LYS A 200 -7.90 -15.54 24.74
N LEU A 201 -8.54 -14.70 23.92
CA LEU A 201 -9.01 -13.39 24.33
C LEU A 201 -10.22 -13.49 25.24
N ASP A 202 -10.36 -12.52 26.14
CA ASP A 202 -11.46 -12.44 27.10
C ASP A 202 -12.72 -11.81 26.44
N LEU A 203 -12.55 -11.05 25.34
CA LEU A 203 -13.64 -10.44 24.59
C LEU A 203 -13.27 -10.16 23.12
N ILE A 204 -14.12 -10.56 22.19
CA ILE A 204 -14.06 -10.21 20.77
C ILE A 204 -15.35 -9.52 20.36
N VAL A 205 -15.25 -8.28 19.88
CA VAL A 205 -16.38 -7.52 19.33
C VAL A 205 -16.13 -7.30 17.83
N VAL A 206 -17.12 -7.63 17.02
CA VAL A 206 -17.07 -7.45 15.57
C VAL A 206 -18.24 -6.58 15.11
N ALA A 207 -17.92 -5.43 14.53
CA ALA A 207 -18.88 -4.54 13.87
C ALA A 207 -18.80 -4.77 12.35
N ASP A 208 -19.83 -5.41 11.77
CA ASP A 208 -19.77 -5.93 10.40
C ASP A 208 -21.16 -5.95 9.75
N LEU A 209 -21.19 -5.86 8.42
CA LEU A 209 -22.42 -5.96 7.62
C LEU A 209 -22.89 -7.42 7.51
N PHE A 210 -21.95 -8.36 7.58
CA PHE A 210 -22.22 -9.77 7.36
C PHE A 210 -21.67 -10.64 8.48
N LEU A 211 -22.24 -11.84 8.63
CA LEU A 211 -21.70 -12.89 9.51
C LEU A 211 -20.46 -13.53 8.84
N THR A 212 -19.37 -12.78 8.80
CA THR A 212 -18.05 -13.19 8.27
C THR A 212 -17.39 -14.26 9.12
N ASP A 213 -16.31 -14.88 8.62
CA ASP A 213 -15.54 -15.87 9.40
C ASP A 213 -14.96 -15.28 10.68
N THR A 214 -14.59 -14.00 10.66
CA THR A 214 -14.20 -13.28 11.87
C THR A 214 -15.40 -13.02 12.78
N ALA A 215 -16.54 -12.57 12.25
CA ALA A 215 -17.75 -12.34 13.06
C ALA A 215 -18.24 -13.61 13.77
N ARG A 216 -18.09 -14.79 13.15
CA ARG A 216 -18.42 -16.09 13.77
C ARG A 216 -17.57 -16.44 14.99
N MET A 217 -16.42 -15.80 15.16
CA MET A 217 -15.56 -15.96 16.33
C MET A 217 -15.85 -14.93 17.43
N ALA A 218 -16.73 -13.96 17.18
CA ALA A 218 -17.00 -12.87 18.11
C ALA A 218 -17.91 -13.30 19.27
N ASP A 219 -17.69 -12.71 20.44
CA ASP A 219 -18.64 -12.77 21.56
C ASP A 219 -19.82 -11.82 21.33
N ILE A 220 -19.55 -10.68 20.68
CA ILE A 220 -20.56 -9.66 20.35
C ILE A 220 -20.42 -9.30 18.87
N ILE A 221 -21.54 -9.34 18.16
CA ILE A 221 -21.66 -8.87 16.78
C ILE A 221 -22.55 -7.63 16.76
N LEU A 222 -22.07 -6.54 16.18
CA LEU A 222 -22.81 -5.28 16.03
C LEU A 222 -23.15 -5.09 14.54
N PRO A 223 -24.44 -5.06 14.16
CA PRO A 223 -24.83 -4.83 12.77
C PRO A 223 -24.57 -3.36 12.39
N VAL A 224 -23.77 -3.15 11.35
CA VAL A 224 -23.42 -1.80 10.86
C VAL A 224 -24.12 -1.45 9.55
N THR A 225 -24.12 -0.16 9.23
CA THR A 225 -24.72 0.36 7.99
C THR A 225 -23.90 0.05 6.75
N SER A 226 -24.55 -0.12 5.61
CA SER A 226 -23.90 -0.14 4.30
C SER A 226 -23.65 1.26 3.73
N MET A 227 -22.76 1.36 2.73
CA MET A 227 -22.42 2.62 2.06
C MET A 227 -23.62 3.38 1.45
N PHE A 228 -24.77 2.74 1.29
CA PHE A 228 -25.98 3.37 0.75
C PHE A 228 -26.88 4.00 1.82
N GLU A 229 -26.53 3.85 3.10
CA GLU A 229 -27.40 4.18 4.23
C GLU A 229 -26.96 5.45 4.99
N TYR A 230 -25.86 6.07 4.58
CA TYR A 230 -25.31 7.27 5.20
C TYR A 230 -24.57 8.16 4.19
N TYR A 231 -24.36 9.43 4.57
CA TYR A 231 -23.54 10.37 3.80
C TYR A 231 -22.05 10.17 4.12
N ASP A 232 -21.19 10.20 3.12
CA ASP A 232 -19.73 10.14 3.32
C ASP A 232 -18.97 10.97 2.28
N LEU A 233 -17.70 11.27 2.57
CA LEU A 233 -16.81 11.98 1.65
C LEU A 233 -15.77 11.01 1.07
N VAL A 234 -15.89 10.70 -0.21
CA VAL A 234 -15.01 9.77 -0.92
C VAL A 234 -13.88 10.55 -1.57
N THR A 235 -12.64 10.28 -1.15
CA THR A 235 -11.43 10.83 -1.78
C THR A 235 -10.86 9.91 -2.84
N GLY A 236 -9.92 10.41 -3.64
CA GLY A 236 -9.32 9.69 -4.75
C GLY A 236 -8.76 8.30 -4.45
N TYR A 237 -9.36 7.29 -5.09
CA TYR A 237 -8.84 5.93 -5.30
C TYR A 237 -9.20 5.52 -6.74
N GLY A 238 -8.22 5.58 -7.65
CA GLY A 238 -8.36 5.40 -9.10
C GLY A 238 -8.77 6.67 -9.83
N HIS A 239 -8.99 7.77 -9.10
CA HIS A 239 -9.38 9.09 -9.63
C HIS A 239 -8.84 10.21 -8.74
N SER A 240 -8.88 11.46 -9.24
CA SER A 240 -8.32 12.64 -8.55
C SER A 240 -9.35 13.49 -7.81
N TYR A 241 -10.62 13.10 -7.86
CA TYR A 241 -11.73 13.88 -7.32
C TYR A 241 -12.08 13.52 -5.88
N ILE A 242 -12.64 14.49 -5.17
CA ILE A 242 -13.43 14.32 -3.95
C ILE A 242 -14.90 14.28 -4.34
N GLN A 243 -15.67 13.34 -3.80
CA GLN A 243 -17.07 13.10 -4.14
C GLN A 243 -17.90 12.90 -2.87
N LEU A 244 -19.16 13.30 -2.91
CA LEU A 244 -20.12 12.96 -1.87
C LEU A 244 -20.77 11.61 -2.18
N GLN A 245 -20.61 10.67 -1.26
CA GLN A 245 -21.49 9.51 -1.17
C GLN A 245 -22.79 9.98 -0.54
N GLN A 246 -23.88 9.90 -1.30
CA GLN A 246 -25.21 10.30 -0.83
C GLN A 246 -25.93 9.13 -0.18
N LYS A 247 -26.67 9.41 0.90
CA LYS A 247 -27.60 8.45 1.49
C LYS A 247 -28.73 8.16 0.52
N LEU A 248 -28.95 6.89 0.20
CA LEU A 248 -30.00 6.43 -0.72
C LEU A 248 -31.19 5.79 -0.01
N ILE A 249 -30.93 5.08 1.10
CA ILE A 249 -31.94 4.35 1.85
C ILE A 249 -31.75 4.55 3.36
N GLU A 250 -32.79 4.24 4.14
CA GLU A 250 -32.67 4.17 5.60
C GLU A 250 -31.94 2.89 6.04
N PRO A 251 -31.11 2.94 7.11
CA PRO A 251 -30.54 1.75 7.73
C PRO A 251 -31.60 0.68 8.02
N PRO A 252 -31.40 -0.57 7.59
CA PRO A 252 -32.37 -1.63 7.83
C PRO A 252 -32.33 -2.12 9.28
N GLY A 253 -33.50 -2.39 9.86
CA GLY A 253 -33.61 -2.98 11.19
C GLY A 253 -32.97 -2.13 12.30
N GLU A 254 -31.98 -2.70 12.98
CA GLU A 254 -31.27 -2.05 14.09
C GLU A 254 -29.83 -1.63 13.72
N CYS A 255 -29.50 -1.62 12.42
CA CYS A 255 -28.16 -1.24 11.95
C CYS A 255 -27.81 0.20 12.37
N LYS A 256 -26.55 0.40 12.78
CA LYS A 256 -26.02 1.71 13.17
C LYS A 256 -24.70 1.98 12.48
N HIS A 257 -24.50 3.22 12.07
CA HIS A 257 -23.18 3.66 11.62
C HIS A 257 -22.20 3.63 12.80
N GLU A 258 -20.94 3.33 12.54
CA GLU A 258 -19.91 3.13 13.56
C GLU A 258 -19.76 4.36 14.47
N SER A 259 -19.88 5.58 13.91
CA SER A 259 -19.86 6.81 14.71
C SER A 259 -20.99 6.87 15.75
N GLU A 260 -22.17 6.35 15.44
CA GLU A 260 -23.29 6.26 16.39
C GLU A 260 -22.99 5.24 17.48
N ILE A 261 -22.45 4.06 17.11
CA ILE A 261 -22.01 3.02 18.04
C ILE A 261 -21.00 3.61 19.04
N TYR A 262 -19.97 4.28 18.54
CA TYR A 262 -18.96 4.92 19.37
C TYR A 262 -19.54 5.99 20.30
N ARG A 263 -20.46 6.82 19.81
CA ARG A 263 -21.11 7.85 20.63
C ARG A 263 -21.99 7.24 21.73
N LEU A 264 -22.68 6.13 21.47
CA LEU A 264 -23.46 5.39 22.46
C LEU A 264 -22.56 4.78 23.54
N LEU A 265 -21.45 4.15 23.15
CA LEU A 265 -20.44 3.64 24.09
C LEU A 265 -19.80 4.77 24.90
N GLY A 266 -19.46 5.88 24.25
CA GLY A 266 -18.93 7.07 24.90
C GLY A 266 -19.86 7.60 25.99
N LYS A 267 -21.17 7.69 25.71
CA LYS A 267 -22.19 8.04 26.73
C LYS A 267 -22.21 7.04 27.88
N ARG A 268 -22.16 5.74 27.57
CA ARG A 268 -22.23 4.66 28.57
C ARG A 268 -21.02 4.63 29.51
N PHE A 269 -19.85 4.97 28.99
CA PHE A 269 -18.59 5.00 29.74
C PHE A 269 -18.23 6.38 30.32
N GLY A 270 -18.99 7.44 29.97
CA GLY A 270 -18.72 8.80 30.42
C GLY A 270 -17.52 9.45 29.73
N PHE A 271 -17.24 9.09 28.47
CA PHE A 271 -16.19 9.72 27.67
C PHE A 271 -16.62 11.10 27.15
N ASN A 272 -15.63 11.94 26.82
CA ASN A 272 -15.90 13.22 26.20
C ASN A 272 -16.47 13.01 24.79
N LEU A 273 -17.73 13.42 24.60
CA LEU A 273 -18.46 13.28 23.35
C LEU A 273 -18.02 14.28 22.27
N ASP A 274 -17.18 15.26 22.60
CA ASP A 274 -16.61 16.20 21.62
C ASP A 274 -15.65 15.51 20.65
N TYR A 275 -15.06 14.37 21.04
CA TYR A 275 -14.21 13.55 20.18
C TYR A 275 -14.98 12.55 19.32
N LEU A 276 -16.31 12.48 19.49
CA LEU A 276 -17.16 11.46 18.86
C LEU A 276 -18.22 12.15 18.00
N PRO A 277 -18.16 12.02 16.66
CA PRO A 277 -19.06 12.76 15.78
C PRO A 277 -20.54 12.47 16.06
N GLU A 278 -21.39 13.48 15.89
CA GLU A 278 -22.81 13.38 16.24
C GLU A 278 -23.66 12.72 15.16
N ASN A 279 -23.47 13.11 13.90
CA ASN A 279 -24.10 12.53 12.72
C ASN A 279 -23.20 12.73 11.49
N ASN A 280 -23.44 11.97 10.42
CA ASN A 280 -22.59 12.01 9.23
C ASN A 280 -22.55 13.40 8.57
N LEU A 281 -23.69 14.04 8.33
CA LEU A 281 -23.74 15.29 7.56
C LEU A 281 -22.95 16.43 8.21
N SER A 282 -23.21 16.70 9.49
CA SER A 282 -22.46 17.71 10.26
C SER A 282 -20.98 17.37 10.42
N THR A 283 -20.63 16.08 10.35
CA THR A 283 -19.24 15.62 10.33
C THR A 283 -18.56 16.01 9.03
N LEU A 284 -19.22 15.81 7.89
CA LEU A 284 -18.70 16.20 6.58
C LEU A 284 -18.51 17.71 6.48
N GLU A 285 -19.47 18.52 6.93
CA GLU A 285 -19.35 19.98 6.96
C GLU A 285 -18.12 20.44 7.75
N LYS A 286 -17.85 19.83 8.91
CA LYS A 286 -16.66 20.12 9.72
C LYS A 286 -15.37 19.66 9.04
N ILE A 287 -15.37 18.51 8.36
CA ILE A 287 -14.21 18.02 7.61
C ILE A 287 -13.89 18.98 6.45
N ILE A 288 -14.90 19.39 5.68
CA ILE A 288 -14.80 20.35 4.58
C ILE A 288 -14.19 21.67 5.10
N GLY A 289 -14.76 22.23 6.17
CA GLY A 289 -14.28 23.48 6.76
C GLY A 289 -12.86 23.38 7.32
N SER A 290 -12.57 22.33 8.11
CA SER A 290 -11.24 22.14 8.71
C SER A 290 -10.14 21.78 7.69
N SER A 291 -10.52 21.23 6.55
CA SER A 291 -9.61 20.92 5.43
C SER A 291 -9.43 22.10 4.47
N ASN A 292 -10.11 23.24 4.70
CA ASN A 292 -10.11 24.42 3.82
C ASN A 292 -10.49 24.08 2.36
N LEU A 293 -11.46 23.19 2.17
CA LEU A 293 -11.95 22.89 0.82
C LEU A 293 -12.84 24.03 0.33
N ASN A 294 -12.62 24.47 -0.91
CA ASN A 294 -13.44 25.50 -1.55
C ASN A 294 -14.65 24.86 -2.24
N VAL A 295 -15.46 24.13 -1.48
CA VAL A 295 -16.68 23.45 -1.92
C VAL A 295 -17.58 23.21 -0.71
N ASP A 296 -18.89 23.16 -0.89
CA ASP A 296 -19.84 22.73 0.14
C ASP A 296 -20.57 21.44 -0.24
N ILE A 297 -21.46 20.98 0.64
CA ILE A 297 -22.23 19.75 0.43
C ILE A 297 -23.17 19.88 -0.78
N ASP A 298 -23.84 21.03 -0.94
CA ASP A 298 -24.80 21.25 -2.02
C ASP A 298 -24.10 21.22 -3.39
N GLU A 299 -22.90 21.79 -3.49
CA GLU A 299 -22.07 21.67 -4.69
C GLU A 299 -21.60 20.24 -4.95
N LEU A 300 -21.25 19.48 -3.91
CA LEU A 300 -20.80 18.09 -4.05
C LEU A 300 -21.93 17.11 -4.41
N ILE A 301 -23.19 17.45 -4.13
CA ILE A 301 -24.36 16.71 -4.62
C ILE A 301 -24.41 16.76 -6.14
N GLU A 302 -24.09 17.91 -6.73
CA GLU A 302 -24.20 18.15 -8.17
C GLU A 302 -22.98 17.68 -8.97
N LYS A 303 -21.77 17.80 -8.41
CA LYS A 303 -20.53 17.49 -9.14
C LYS A 303 -19.35 17.06 -8.24
N PRO A 304 -18.42 16.25 -8.78
CA PRO A 304 -17.15 15.98 -8.10
C PRO A 304 -16.27 17.25 -7.97
N TYR A 305 -15.50 17.33 -6.90
CA TYR A 305 -14.55 18.41 -6.64
C TYR A 305 -13.11 17.98 -6.95
N LEU A 306 -12.41 18.75 -7.80
CA LEU A 306 -10.99 18.56 -8.05
C LEU A 306 -10.19 19.53 -7.19
N HIS A 307 -9.39 19.01 -6.26
CA HIS A 307 -8.62 19.85 -5.36
C HIS A 307 -7.53 20.64 -6.12
N PRO A 308 -7.30 21.93 -5.83
CA PRO A 308 -6.29 22.76 -6.52
C PRO A 308 -4.84 22.24 -6.43
N SER A 309 -4.54 21.39 -5.45
CA SER A 309 -3.22 20.75 -5.35
C SER A 309 -3.02 19.56 -6.31
N TYR A 310 -4.02 19.19 -7.12
CA TYR A 310 -3.91 18.11 -8.08
C TYR A 310 -2.75 18.34 -9.06
N GLN A 311 -2.00 17.27 -9.36
CA GLN A 311 -0.84 17.33 -10.26
C GLN A 311 -1.00 16.33 -11.41
N GLU A 312 -1.32 16.82 -12.61
CA GLU A 312 -1.40 15.96 -13.81
C GLU A 312 -0.06 15.27 -14.11
N ILE A 313 1.06 15.97 -13.87
CA ILE A 313 2.41 15.45 -14.08
C ILE A 313 3.11 15.33 -12.72
N ALA A 314 3.35 14.10 -12.29
CA ALA A 314 4.04 13.81 -11.03
C ALA A 314 5.48 14.36 -11.05
N PHE A 315 5.85 15.11 -10.01
CA PHE A 315 7.17 15.74 -9.87
C PHE A 315 7.55 16.64 -11.06
N SER A 316 6.58 17.34 -11.66
CA SER A 316 6.84 18.30 -12.75
C SER A 316 7.79 19.44 -12.37
N ASP A 317 7.89 19.75 -11.08
CA ASP A 317 8.81 20.74 -10.52
C ASP A 317 10.15 20.15 -10.05
N LEU A 318 10.33 18.83 -10.19
CA LEU A 318 11.49 18.07 -9.75
C LEU A 318 11.84 18.25 -8.26
N LYS A 319 10.85 18.53 -7.41
CA LYS A 319 11.04 18.63 -5.96
C LYS A 319 10.67 17.32 -5.28
N PHE A 320 11.65 16.71 -4.61
CA PHE A 320 11.48 15.43 -3.94
C PHE A 320 11.35 15.61 -2.42
N ASN A 321 10.39 14.92 -1.81
CA ASN A 321 10.24 14.88 -0.35
C ASN A 321 11.18 13.86 0.31
N THR A 322 12.45 13.90 -0.08
CA THR A 322 13.55 13.12 0.49
C THR A 322 14.43 14.02 1.35
N PRO A 323 15.21 13.48 2.29
CA PRO A 323 16.20 14.25 3.04
C PRO A 323 17.17 15.03 2.13
N THR A 324 17.59 14.42 1.02
CA THR A 324 18.51 15.02 0.04
C THR A 324 17.85 15.96 -0.97
N LYS A 325 16.51 16.05 -0.98
CA LYS A 325 15.71 16.75 -2.01
C LYS A 325 15.97 16.26 -3.44
N LYS A 326 16.49 15.04 -3.57
CA LYS A 326 16.82 14.35 -4.82
C LYS A 326 16.23 12.94 -4.84
N VAL A 327 16.22 12.28 -6.00
CA VAL A 327 15.93 10.84 -6.08
C VAL A 327 17.10 10.06 -5.46
N GLU A 328 16.82 9.27 -4.42
CA GLU A 328 17.84 8.55 -3.64
C GLU A 328 18.05 7.11 -4.14
N PHE A 329 19.10 6.89 -4.93
CA PHE A 329 19.59 5.54 -5.25
C PHE A 329 20.20 4.87 -4.01
N PHE A 330 20.86 5.66 -3.16
CA PHE A 330 21.30 5.28 -1.82
C PHE A 330 20.45 6.00 -0.78
N SER A 331 19.77 5.25 0.11
CA SER A 331 18.90 5.84 1.12
C SER A 331 19.35 5.47 2.53
N GLN A 332 20.04 6.42 3.19
CA GLN A 332 20.47 6.27 4.57
C GLN A 332 19.29 6.05 5.54
N ARG A 333 18.16 6.73 5.26
CA ARG A 333 16.91 6.56 6.00
C ARG A 333 16.42 5.12 6.02
N THR A 334 16.70 4.35 4.97
CA THR A 334 16.29 2.94 4.89
C THR A 334 16.98 2.09 5.96
N ARG A 335 18.29 2.31 6.12
CA ARG A 335 19.09 1.66 7.16
C ARG A 335 18.67 2.10 8.56
N GLU A 336 18.52 3.40 8.76
CA GLU A 336 18.23 3.96 10.10
C GLU A 336 16.85 3.59 10.62
N ARG A 337 15.83 3.54 9.75
CA ARG A 337 14.46 3.25 10.16
C ARG A 337 14.12 1.77 10.20
N TRP A 338 14.64 0.99 9.25
CA TRP A 338 14.23 -0.40 9.07
C TRP A 338 15.39 -1.41 9.25
N GLY A 339 16.62 -0.95 9.45
CA GLY A 339 17.79 -1.85 9.55
C GLY A 339 18.18 -2.49 8.22
N GLU A 340 17.58 -2.03 7.11
CA GLU A 340 17.72 -2.61 5.78
C GLU A 340 18.89 -1.99 4.99
N ASP A 341 19.34 -2.67 3.92
CA ASP A 341 20.41 -2.16 3.08
C ASP A 341 20.02 -0.81 2.41
N PRO A 342 20.89 0.22 2.46
CA PRO A 342 20.61 1.51 1.85
C PRO A 342 20.57 1.45 0.33
N LEU A 343 21.09 0.39 -0.31
CA LEU A 343 20.94 0.11 -1.73
C LEU A 343 19.89 -0.99 -1.97
N PRO A 344 19.20 -0.98 -3.11
CA PRO A 344 18.15 -1.96 -3.42
C PRO A 344 18.74 -3.31 -3.84
N LYS A 345 19.29 -4.06 -2.88
CA LYS A 345 19.87 -5.38 -3.16
C LYS A 345 18.78 -6.43 -3.36
N TYR A 346 19.00 -7.31 -4.34
CA TYR A 346 18.21 -8.52 -4.47
C TYR A 346 18.69 -9.57 -3.48
N SER A 347 17.75 -10.21 -2.80
CA SER A 347 17.96 -11.45 -2.06
C SER A 347 16.86 -12.44 -2.44
N GLU A 348 17.19 -13.74 -2.45
CA GLU A 348 16.20 -14.79 -2.68
C GLU A 348 15.09 -14.70 -1.62
N PRO A 349 13.81 -14.82 -2.01
CA PRO A 349 12.72 -14.91 -1.05
C PRO A 349 12.96 -16.05 -0.04
N ILE A 350 12.53 -15.89 1.21
CA ILE A 350 12.71 -16.95 2.24
C ILE A 350 12.01 -18.24 1.81
N GLU A 351 10.85 -18.15 1.16
CA GLU A 351 10.19 -19.29 0.53
C GLU A 351 10.52 -19.26 -0.96
N ASN A 352 11.36 -20.19 -1.40
CA ASN A 352 11.80 -20.27 -2.79
C ASN A 352 12.03 -21.72 -3.22
N LYS A 353 12.08 -21.96 -4.53
CA LYS A 353 12.26 -23.30 -5.11
C LYS A 353 13.59 -23.98 -4.77
N LEU A 354 14.59 -23.22 -4.35
CA LEU A 354 15.93 -23.75 -4.00
C LEU A 354 15.93 -24.35 -2.59
N LEU A 355 14.93 -23.99 -1.77
CA LEU A 355 14.68 -24.62 -0.48
C LEU A 355 13.75 -25.80 -0.70
N LEU A 356 14.30 -27.01 -0.54
CA LEU A 356 13.53 -28.24 -0.46
C LEU A 356 12.76 -28.24 0.87
N LEU A 357 11.60 -27.59 0.91
CA LEU A 357 10.63 -27.82 1.97
C LEU A 357 9.76 -29.01 1.59
N PRO A 358 9.59 -30.03 2.46
CA PRO A 358 8.66 -31.12 2.19
C PRO A 358 7.22 -30.57 2.19
N ASP A 359 6.52 -30.79 1.08
CA ASP A 359 5.05 -30.78 0.98
C ASP A 359 4.29 -29.55 1.50
N SER A 360 4.32 -28.42 0.77
CA SER A 360 3.14 -27.55 0.60
C SER A 360 3.41 -26.38 -0.36
N PHE A 361 3.20 -26.57 -1.66
CA PHE A 361 3.05 -25.45 -2.58
C PHE A 361 1.57 -25.23 -2.90
N SER A 362 0.93 -24.36 -2.14
CA SER A 362 -0.24 -23.63 -2.61
C SER A 362 0.15 -22.15 -2.68
N LEU A 363 0.36 -21.64 -3.89
CA LEU A 363 0.46 -20.20 -4.15
C LEU A 363 -0.87 -19.55 -3.74
N ILE A 364 -0.97 -19.09 -2.51
CA ILE A 364 -2.11 -18.30 -2.05
C ILE A 364 -1.89 -16.88 -2.57
N SER A 365 -2.43 -16.61 -3.75
CA SER A 365 -2.68 -15.25 -4.23
C SER A 365 -3.79 -14.64 -3.37
N MET A 366 -3.45 -14.06 -2.22
CA MET A 366 -4.40 -13.25 -1.45
C MET A 366 -4.35 -11.81 -1.95
N VAL A 367 -5.39 -11.43 -2.70
CA VAL A 367 -5.69 -10.03 -2.98
C VAL A 367 -6.36 -9.46 -1.73
N ILE A 368 -5.58 -8.81 -0.87
CA ILE A 368 -6.11 -8.00 0.22
C ILE A 368 -6.18 -6.56 -0.28
N ASN A 369 -7.38 -6.10 -0.61
CA ASN A 369 -7.65 -4.68 -0.72
C ASN A 369 -7.77 -4.11 0.69
N PHE A 370 -6.89 -3.18 1.04
CA PHE A 370 -7.05 -2.41 2.26
C PHE A 370 -7.86 -1.16 1.93
N ALA A 371 -9.15 -1.17 2.30
CA ALA A 371 -9.76 0.00 2.94
C ALA A 371 -9.04 0.22 4.29
N PRO A 372 -9.17 1.37 4.97
CA PRO A 372 -8.64 1.51 6.33
C PRO A 372 -9.22 0.39 7.22
N LEU A 373 -8.42 -0.63 7.51
CA LEU A 373 -8.79 -1.70 8.44
C LEU A 373 -8.56 -1.15 9.86
N SER A 374 -9.60 -1.18 10.68
CA SER A 374 -9.52 -0.78 12.07
C SER A 374 -9.62 -2.02 12.96
N ILE A 375 -8.47 -2.47 13.46
CA ILE A 375 -8.38 -3.47 14.52
C ILE A 375 -7.82 -2.77 15.74
N ALA A 376 -8.62 -2.63 16.78
CA ALA A 376 -8.17 -2.13 18.07
C ALA A 376 -7.97 -3.28 19.06
N LEU A 377 -6.79 -3.31 19.68
CA LEU A 377 -6.41 -4.32 20.66
C LEU A 377 -6.36 -3.66 22.03
N PHE A 378 -7.10 -4.23 22.97
CA PHE A 378 -7.21 -3.73 24.34
C PHE A 378 -6.47 -4.68 25.29
N ILE A 379 -5.79 -4.07 26.26
CA ILE A 379 -4.98 -4.73 27.29
C ILE A 379 -5.86 -5.00 28.51
#